data_AF-A0A2G8EDT4-F1
#
_entry.id   AF-A0A2G8EDT4-F1
#
_cell.length_a   1.000
_cell.length_b   1.000
_cell.length_c   1.000
_cell.angle_alpha   90.00
_cell.angle_beta   90.00
_cell.angle_gamma   90.00
#
_symmetry.space_group_name_H-M   'P 1'
#
loop_
_entity.id
_entity.type
_entity.pdbx_description
1 polymer ?
#
loop_
_entity_poly.entity_id
_entity_poly.type
_entity_poly.pdbx_seq_one_letter_code
_entity_poly.pdbx_strand_id
1 'polypeptide(L)' 'MSKRDDPQLRVRIPQELKDALEKTAADNDRTLTAEITRRLRESLEQDGVTFYG' A
#
# COMPACT_ATOMS: atom_id res chain seq x y z
N MET A 1 22.53 -4.67 8.69
CA MET A 1 21.90 -3.35 8.90
C MET A 1 20.42 -3.50 8.56
N SER A 2 19.61 -3.98 9.51
CA SER A 2 18.25 -4.44 9.23
C SER A 2 17.27 -3.26 9.36
N LYS A 3 17.11 -2.48 8.29
CA LYS A 3 16.08 -1.43 8.23
C LYS A 3 14.71 -2.10 8.12
N ARG A 4 14.02 -2.21 9.25
CA ARG A 4 12.57 -2.41 9.35
C ARG A 4 12.05 -1.53 10.48
N ASP A 5 12.36 -0.23 10.37
CA ASP A 5 11.84 0.82 11.26
C ASP A 5 10.48 1.35 10.77
N ASP A 6 9.98 0.84 9.65
CA ASP A 6 8.68 1.24 9.13
C ASP A 6 7.56 0.78 10.09
N PRO A 7 6.69 1.70 10.54
CA PRO A 7 5.59 1.35 11.42
C PRO A 7 4.65 0.38 10.72
N GLN A 8 4.40 -0.77 11.36
CA GLN A 8 3.44 -1.75 10.85
C GLN A 8 2.01 -1.25 11.05
N LEU A 9 1.33 -0.93 9.96
CA LEU A 9 -0.07 -0.54 9.97
C LEU A 9 -0.97 -1.78 10.00
N ARG A 10 -1.74 -1.96 11.08
CA ARG A 10 -2.79 -2.98 11.16
C ARG A 10 -4.13 -2.38 10.73
N VAL A 11 -4.54 -2.65 9.49
CA VAL A 11 -5.85 -2.25 8.97
C VAL A 11 -6.83 -3.44 8.93
N ARG A 12 -8.10 -3.16 9.17
CA ARG A 12 -9.20 -4.09 8.83
C ARG A 12 -9.82 -3.59 7.55
N ILE A 13 -9.80 -4.43 6.52
CA ILE A 13 -10.42 -4.15 5.22
C ILE A 13 -11.45 -5.23 4.90
N PRO A 14 -12.51 -4.89 4.13
CA PRO A 14 -13.43 -5.88 3.60
C PRO A 14 -12.69 -6.93 2.76
N GLN A 15 -13.22 -8.17 2.76
CA GLN A 15 -12.63 -9.28 2.01
C GLN A 15 -12.55 -8.96 0.51
N GLU A 16 -13.62 -8.42 -0.07
CA GLU A 16 -13.67 -8.01 -1.48
C GLU A 16 -12.55 -7.04 -1.87
N LEU A 17 -12.21 -6.10 -0.98
CA LEU A 17 -11.17 -5.12 -1.22
C LEU A 17 -9.78 -5.77 -1.16
N LYS A 18 -9.59 -6.71 -0.23
CA LYS A 18 -8.37 -7.50 -0.12
C LYS A 18 -8.14 -8.32 -1.39
N ASP A 19 -9.16 -9.03 -1.87
CA ASP A 19 -9.08 -9.85 -3.08
C ASP A 19 -8.74 -9.00 -4.32
N ALA A 20 -9.37 -7.82 -4.46
CA ALA A 20 -9.07 -6.90 -5.54
C ALA A 20 -7.61 -6.38 -5.48
N LEU A 21 -7.12 -6.05 -4.27
CA LEU A 21 -5.74 -5.61 -4.04
C LEU A 21 -4.75 -6.75 -4.35
N GLU A 22 -5.01 -7.98 -3.91
CA GLU A 22 -4.16 -9.14 -4.17
C GLU A 22 -4.08 -9.45 -5.66
N LYS A 23 -5.22 -9.43 -6.36
CA LYS A 23 -5.24 -9.62 -7.81
C LYS A 23 -4.44 -8.55 -8.54
N THR A 24 -4.62 -7.27 -8.19
CA THR A 24 -3.90 -6.18 -8.86
C THR A 24 -2.40 -6.24 -8.55
N ALA A 25 -2.04 -6.58 -7.31
CA ALA A 25 -0.64 -6.77 -6.92
C ALA A 25 0.02 -7.89 -7.75
N ALA A 26 -0.69 -9.01 -7.95
CA ALA A 26 -0.22 -10.11 -8.80
C ALA A 26 -0.07 -9.69 -10.28
N ASP A 27 -1.04 -8.96 -10.84
CA ASP A 27 -0.97 -8.41 -12.20
C ASP A 27 0.21 -7.44 -12.40
N ASN A 28 0.61 -6.75 -11.32
CA ASN A 28 1.69 -5.76 -11.31
C ASN A 28 3.05 -6.34 -10.84
N ASP A 29 3.18 -7.66 -10.66
CA ASP A 29 4.38 -8.32 -10.12
C ASP A 29 4.87 -7.70 -8.79
N ARG A 30 3.91 -7.37 -7.91
CA ARG A 30 4.15 -6.73 -6.60
C ARG A 30 3.60 -7.54 -5.45
N THR A 31 4.17 -7.30 -4.26
CA THR A 31 3.56 -7.78 -3.02
C THR A 31 2.32 -6.96 -2.69
N LEU A 32 1.37 -7.57 -1.96
CA LEU A 32 0.17 -6.87 -1.48
C LEU A 32 0.54 -5.59 -0.72
N THR A 33 1.56 -5.63 0.14
CA THR A 33 2.03 -4.46 0.88
C THR A 33 2.57 -3.36 -0.04
N ALA A 34 3.34 -3.71 -1.07
CA ALA A 34 3.86 -2.73 -2.03
C ALA A 34 2.72 -2.05 -2.80
N GLU A 35 1.68 -2.81 -3.17
CA GLU A 35 0.53 -2.25 -3.88
C GLU A 35 -0.34 -1.37 -2.98
N ILE A 36 -0.60 -1.79 -1.74
CA ILE A 36 -1.30 -0.96 -0.75
C ILE A 36 -0.54 0.34 -0.53
N THR A 37 0.78 0.26 -0.30
CA THR A 37 1.62 1.43 -0.07
C THR A 37 1.60 2.39 -1.25
N ARG A 38 1.68 1.85 -2.48
CA ARG A 38 1.60 2.64 -3.70
C ARG A 38 0.27 3.37 -3.81
N ARG A 39 -0.86 2.67 -3.66
CA ARG A 39 -2.19 3.26 -3.74
C ARG A 39 -2.43 4.34 -2.69
N LEU A 40 -1.95 4.11 -1.46
CA LEU A 40 -1.99 5.12 -0.41
C LEU A 40 -1.17 6.35 -0.78
N ARG A 41 0.04 6.16 -1.33
CA ARG A 41 0.87 7.27 -1.81
C ARG A 41 0.19 8.06 -2.93
N GLU A 42 -0.32 7.37 -3.95
CA GLU A 42 -1.02 7.99 -5.08
C GLU A 42 -2.26 8.77 -4.60
N SER A 43 -3.03 8.22 -3.65
CA SER A 43 -4.17 8.92 -3.04
C SER A 43 -3.75 10.20 -2.30
N LEU A 44 -2.66 10.13 -1.55
CA LEU A 44 -2.14 11.27 -0.80
C LEU A 44 -1.58 12.36 -1.71
N GLU A 45 -0.90 11.97 -2.80
CA GLU A 45 -0.43 12.90 -3.83
C GLU A 45 -1.61 13.59 -4.54
N GLN A 46 -2.71 12.87 -4.80
CA GLN A 46 -3.95 13.44 -5.35
C GLN A 46 -4.62 14.43 -4.41
N ASP A 47 -4.57 14.17 -3.10
CA ASP A 47 -5.05 15.10 -2.08
C ASP A 47 -4.12 16.32 -1.88
N GLY A 48 -3.04 16.41 -2.66
CA GLY A 48 -2.06 17.50 -2.59
C GLY A 48 -1.15 17.43 -1.36
N VAL A 49 -1.10 16.28 -0.69
CA VAL A 49 -0.25 16.08 0.48
C VAL A 49 1.14 15.63 0.04
N THR A 50 2.08 16.56 0.01
CA THR A 50 3.48 16.26 -0.29
C THR A 50 4.18 15.65 0.92
N PHE A 51 4.56 14.37 0.83
CA PHE A 51 5.41 13.71 1.82
C PHE A 51 6.88 13.77 1.37
N TYR A 52 7.72 14.49 2.11
CA TYR A 52 9.19 14.47 1.97
C TYR A 52 9.75 13.33 2.84
N GLY A 53 9.64 12.10 2.35
CA GLY A 53 10.27 10.92 2.94
C GLY A 53 11.62 10.63 2.31
#